data_AF-A0A7S2NN89-F1
#
_entry.id   AF-A0A7S2NN89-F1
#
_cell.length_a   1.000
_cell.length_b   1.000
_cell.length_c   1.000
_cell.angle_alpha   90.00
_cell.angle_beta   90.00
_cell.angle_gamma   90.00
#
_symmetry.space_group_name_H-M   'P 1'
#
loop_
_entity.id
_entity.type
_entity.pdbx_description
1 polymer ?
#
loop_
_entity_poly.entity_id
_entity_poly.type
_entity_poly.pdbx_seq_one_letter_code
_entity_poly.pdbx_strand_id
1 'polypeptide(L)'
;MASSVASAREMERWAREKRDAKQREVHMPAESKRKFNGFTPDFEALDRFESKVQKVAERQEEKEQELEVIPVINVMGSTAGAGSGEFHTYRGYRAKEMARLADMERQKTTEAARAQWEMEQRQAAEEQEARTAKNADKRNKKKDKLKEKRAAEKAAKAALREASGSAAAASAEEDE
;
A
#
# COMPACT_ATOMS: atom_id res chain seq x y z
N MET A 1 -4.31 -22.67 -39.31
CA MET A 1 -4.31 -22.90 -37.85
C MET A 1 -3.02 -23.61 -37.49
N ALA A 2 -2.01 -22.90 -36.98
CA ALA A 2 -0.77 -23.53 -36.52
C ALA A 2 -0.80 -23.58 -34.99
N SER A 3 -1.05 -24.77 -34.43
CA SER A 3 -0.98 -25.01 -33.00
C SER A 3 0.50 -25.03 -32.58
N SER A 4 0.95 -23.96 -31.93
CA SER A 4 2.27 -23.87 -31.31
C SER A 4 2.33 -24.84 -30.12
N VAL A 5 3.08 -25.94 -30.29
CA VAL A 5 3.48 -26.80 -29.18
C VAL A 5 4.69 -26.12 -28.52
N ALA A 6 4.54 -25.76 -27.24
CA ALA A 6 5.60 -25.12 -26.46
C ALA A 6 6.90 -25.95 -26.51
N SER A 7 8.04 -25.29 -26.71
CA SER A 7 9.34 -25.94 -26.81
C SER A 7 9.65 -26.69 -25.50
N ALA A 8 10.38 -27.81 -25.58
CA ALA A 8 10.77 -28.59 -24.39
C ALA A 8 11.48 -27.74 -23.32
N ARG A 9 12.21 -26.69 -23.75
CA ARG A 9 12.83 -25.70 -22.85
C ARG A 9 11.83 -24.82 -22.11
N GLU A 10 10.69 -24.50 -22.72
CA GLU A 10 9.61 -23.74 -22.09
C GLU A 10 8.87 -24.58 -21.05
N MET A 11 8.62 -25.86 -21.36
CA MET A 11 8.02 -26.79 -20.41
C MET A 11 8.91 -27.03 -19.18
N GLU A 12 10.23 -27.13 -19.37
CA GLU A 12 11.18 -27.29 -18.27
C GLU A 12 11.24 -26.03 -17.38
N ARG A 13 11.20 -24.83 -17.98
CA ARG A 13 11.10 -23.57 -17.24
C ARG A 13 9.81 -23.48 -16.43
N TRP A 14 8.65 -23.79 -17.01
CA TRP A 14 7.38 -23.80 -16.29
C TRP A 14 7.33 -24.87 -15.18
N ALA A 15 7.99 -26.01 -15.38
CA ALA A 15 8.10 -27.03 -14.34
C ALA A 15 8.99 -26.56 -13.18
N ARG A 16 10.09 -25.84 -13.46
CA ARG A 16 10.95 -25.22 -12.42
C ARG A 16 10.19 -24.13 -11.70
N GLU A 17 9.53 -23.23 -12.42
CA GLU A 17 8.74 -22.14 -11.86
C GLU A 17 7.58 -22.63 -10.98
N LYS A 18 6.92 -23.73 -11.35
CA LYS A 18 5.91 -24.39 -10.50
C LYS A 18 6.50 -25.05 -9.25
N ARG A 19 7.74 -25.55 -9.31
CA ARG A 19 8.45 -26.10 -8.13
C ARG A 19 8.91 -24.98 -7.21
N ASP A 20 9.43 -23.90 -7.78
CA ASP A 20 9.91 -22.73 -7.06
C ASP A 20 8.73 -21.97 -6.42
N ALA A 21 7.59 -21.87 -7.11
CA ALA A 21 6.36 -21.32 -6.54
C ALA A 21 5.77 -22.17 -5.40
N LYS A 22 6.14 -23.46 -5.31
CA LYS A 22 5.74 -24.36 -4.22
C LYS A 22 6.74 -24.34 -3.06
N GLN A 23 7.96 -23.86 -3.29
CA GLN A 23 8.93 -23.59 -2.23
C GLN A 23 8.49 -22.34 -1.47
N ARG A 24 8.28 -22.50 -0.16
CA ARG A 24 7.92 -21.39 0.74
C ARG A 24 9.12 -20.59 1.22
N GLU A 25 10.32 -21.12 1.03
CA GLU A 25 11.56 -20.52 1.49
C GLU A 25 12.31 -19.96 0.28
N VAL A 26 12.60 -18.66 0.33
CA VAL A 26 13.48 -18.04 -0.67
C VAL A 26 14.89 -18.54 -0.39
N HIS A 27 15.52 -19.16 -1.39
CA HIS A 27 16.90 -19.61 -1.27
C HIS A 27 17.83 -18.40 -1.11
N MET A 28 18.23 -18.15 0.13
CA MET A 28 19.19 -17.11 0.50
C MET A 28 20.53 -17.76 0.85
N PRO A 29 21.67 -17.23 0.36
CA PRO A 29 22.99 -17.64 0.82
C PRO A 29 23.10 -17.63 2.35
N ALA A 30 23.83 -18.57 2.94
CA ALA A 30 23.92 -18.68 4.40
C ALA A 30 24.43 -17.40 5.08
N GLU A 31 25.30 -16.63 4.41
CA GLU A 31 25.80 -15.34 4.89
C GLU A 31 24.71 -14.27 4.95
N SER A 32 23.83 -14.19 3.95
CA SER A 32 22.74 -13.21 3.95
C SER A 32 21.69 -13.54 5.00
N LYS A 33 21.40 -14.84 5.24
CA LYS A 33 20.56 -15.29 6.35
C LYS A 33 21.14 -14.86 7.70
N ARG A 34 22.46 -14.99 7.90
CA ARG A 34 23.14 -14.55 9.14
C ARG A 34 23.07 -13.05 9.34
N LYS A 35 23.34 -12.26 8.29
CA LYS A 35 23.27 -10.79 8.34
C LYS A 35 21.84 -10.29 8.58
N PHE A 36 20.84 -10.91 7.94
CA PHE A 36 19.44 -10.57 8.12
C PHE A 36 18.94 -10.94 9.52
N ASN A 37 19.27 -12.13 10.02
CA ASN A 37 18.86 -12.58 11.35
C ASN A 37 19.62 -11.86 12.48
N GLY A 38 20.83 -11.37 12.19
CA GLY A 38 21.65 -10.57 13.11
C GLY A 38 21.48 -9.07 12.94
N PHE A 39 20.53 -8.61 12.11
CA PHE A 39 20.25 -7.19 11.95
C PHE A 39 19.53 -6.68 13.20
N THR A 40 20.31 -6.11 14.12
CA THR A 40 19.78 -5.29 15.21
C THR A 40 19.68 -3.86 14.70
N PRO A 41 18.48 -3.26 14.57
CA PRO A 41 18.37 -1.86 14.21
C PRO A 41 19.02 -0.99 15.29
N ASP A 42 19.92 -0.10 14.88
CA ASP A 42 20.55 0.87 15.77
C ASP A 42 19.56 1.98 16.11
N PHE A 43 18.75 1.78 17.16
CA PHE A 43 17.71 2.74 17.56
C PHE A 43 18.26 4.13 17.88
N GLU A 44 19.47 4.22 18.42
CA GLU A 44 20.12 5.51 18.70
C GLU A 44 20.49 6.26 17.40
N ALA A 45 20.93 5.53 16.37
CA ALA A 45 21.19 6.13 15.07
C ALA A 45 19.90 6.60 14.39
N LEU A 46 18.80 5.84 14.58
CA LEU A 46 17.48 6.22 14.09
C LEU A 46 16.97 7.49 14.78
N ASP A 47 17.05 7.58 16.12
CA ASP A 47 16.61 8.75 16.89
C ASP A 47 17.39 10.04 16.52
N ARG A 48 18.71 9.90 16.30
CA ARG A 48 19.55 10.99 15.77
C ARG A 48 19.13 11.42 14.36
N PHE A 49 18.70 10.48 13.53
CA PHE A 49 18.22 10.79 12.19
C PHE A 49 16.84 11.46 12.23
N GLU A 50 15.91 10.94 13.01
CA GLU A 50 14.56 11.48 13.20
C GLU A 50 14.60 12.92 13.72
N SER A 51 15.38 13.17 14.78
CA SER A 51 15.58 14.52 15.31
C SER A 51 16.23 15.48 14.30
N LYS A 52 17.11 14.97 13.41
CA LYS A 52 17.67 15.78 12.32
C LYS A 52 16.64 16.11 11.26
N VAL A 53 15.78 15.16 10.89
CA VAL A 53 14.68 15.37 9.93
C VAL A 53 13.69 16.38 10.49
N GLN A 54 13.30 16.25 11.76
CA GLN A 54 12.43 17.21 12.45
C GLN A 54 12.99 18.62 12.39
N LYS A 55 14.27 18.82 12.76
CA LYS A 55 14.92 20.15 12.68
C LYS A 55 14.97 20.73 11.28
N VAL A 56 15.08 19.88 10.25
CA VAL A 56 15.05 20.34 8.85
C VAL A 56 13.64 20.76 8.46
N ALA A 57 12.62 19.99 8.87
CA ALA A 57 11.22 20.33 8.64
C ALA A 57 10.82 21.63 9.35
N GLU A 58 11.15 21.78 10.64
CA GLU A 58 10.90 22.99 11.43
C GLU A 58 11.50 24.23 10.75
N ARG A 59 12.75 24.16 10.27
CA ARG A 59 13.39 25.26 9.54
C ARG A 59 12.68 25.58 8.22
N GLN A 60 12.10 24.58 7.54
CA GLN A 60 11.32 24.82 6.33
C GLN A 60 10.01 25.52 6.66
N GLU A 61 9.31 25.08 7.70
CA GLU A 61 8.06 25.71 8.17
C GLU A 61 8.29 27.17 8.62
N GLU A 62 9.36 27.44 9.37
CA GLU A 62 9.74 28.80 9.77
C GLU A 62 9.95 29.72 8.55
N LYS A 63 10.64 29.22 7.52
CA LYS A 63 10.87 29.97 6.27
C LYS A 63 9.60 30.20 5.45
N GLU A 64 8.65 29.27 5.51
CA GLU A 64 7.36 29.42 4.84
C GLU A 64 6.44 30.40 5.59
N GLN A 65 6.55 30.47 6.92
CA GLN A 65 5.81 31.41 7.76
C GLN A 65 6.38 32.82 7.71
N GLU A 66 7.69 32.96 7.53
CA GLU A 66 8.34 34.26 7.34
C GLU A 66 8.03 34.81 5.94
N LEU A 67 6.96 35.61 5.85
CA LEU A 67 6.71 36.42 4.66
C LEU A 67 7.81 37.48 4.57
N GLU A 68 8.87 37.18 3.78
CA GLU A 68 9.94 38.14 3.50
C GLU A 68 9.39 39.34 2.72
N VAL A 69 8.92 40.36 3.44
CA VAL A 69 8.59 41.66 2.86
C VAL A 69 9.89 42.41 2.68
N ILE A 70 10.46 42.38 1.47
CA ILE A 70 11.65 43.16 1.13
C ILE A 70 11.24 44.65 1.06
N PRO A 71 11.64 45.51 2.01
CA PRO A 71 11.33 46.93 1.93
C PRO A 71 12.11 47.55 0.78
N VAL A 72 11.43 48.35 -0.05
CA VAL A 72 12.09 49.09 -1.14
C VAL A 72 12.60 50.42 -0.57
N ILE A 73 13.90 50.47 -0.27
CA ILE A 73 14.49 51.54 0.56
C ILE A 73 14.72 52.85 -0.23
N ASN A 74 14.74 52.82 -1.58
CA ASN A 74 15.08 53.97 -2.43
C ASN A 74 14.05 54.18 -3.57
N VAL A 75 12.80 54.49 -3.21
CA VAL A 75 11.76 54.81 -4.21
C VAL A 75 11.95 56.26 -4.67
N MET A 76 12.37 56.44 -5.92
CA MET A 76 12.39 57.76 -6.56
C MET A 76 10.95 58.23 -6.79
N GLY A 77 10.67 59.54 -6.65
CA GLY A 77 9.31 60.08 -6.75
C GLY A 77 8.63 59.73 -8.09
N SER A 78 7.31 59.59 -8.09
CA SER A 78 6.54 59.10 -9.24
C SER A 78 6.65 59.96 -10.51
N THR A 79 7.13 61.20 -10.39
CA THR A 79 7.35 62.14 -11.49
C THR A 79 8.81 62.28 -11.90
N ALA A 80 9.72 61.57 -11.23
CA ALA A 80 11.12 61.57 -11.61
C ALA A 80 11.32 60.75 -12.89
N GLY A 81 12.15 61.26 -13.82
CA GLY A 81 12.46 60.56 -15.07
C GLY A 81 13.18 59.22 -14.84
N ALA A 82 13.30 58.40 -15.88
CA ALA A 82 14.00 57.11 -15.79
C ALA A 82 15.50 57.33 -15.48
N GLY A 83 15.92 56.90 -14.29
CA GLY A 83 17.32 56.91 -13.87
C GLY A 83 18.11 55.77 -14.52
N SER A 84 19.43 55.91 -14.57
CA SER A 84 20.32 54.89 -15.18
C SER A 84 20.29 53.53 -14.47
N GLY A 85 19.92 53.49 -13.18
CA GLY A 85 19.79 52.26 -12.39
C GLY A 85 18.43 51.55 -12.52
N GLU A 86 17.41 52.21 -13.08
CA GLU A 86 16.02 51.71 -13.11
C GLU A 86 15.87 50.48 -14.02
N PHE A 87 16.71 50.36 -15.05
CA PHE A 87 16.71 49.18 -15.89
C PHE A 87 17.14 47.92 -15.12
N HIS A 88 18.13 48.04 -14.23
CA HIS A 88 18.63 46.90 -13.46
C HIS A 88 17.70 46.48 -12.33
N THR A 89 17.00 47.44 -11.70
CA THR A 89 15.94 47.14 -10.72
C THR A 89 14.81 46.37 -11.40
N TYR A 90 14.28 46.87 -12.54
CA TYR A 90 13.25 46.16 -13.30
C TYR A 90 13.69 44.75 -13.71
N ARG A 91 14.92 44.58 -14.23
CA ARG A 91 15.44 43.26 -14.61
C ARG A 91 15.49 42.30 -13.42
N GLY A 92 15.90 42.77 -12.25
CA GLY A 92 15.89 41.98 -11.01
C GLY A 92 14.49 41.58 -10.57
N TYR A 93 13.56 42.53 -10.53
CA TYR A 93 12.17 42.25 -10.14
C TYR A 93 11.46 41.32 -11.13
N ARG A 94 11.66 41.50 -12.44
CA ARG A 94 11.12 40.62 -13.47
C ARG A 94 11.65 39.20 -13.32
N ALA A 95 12.94 39.03 -13.05
CA ALA A 95 13.51 37.70 -12.84
C ALA A 95 12.90 37.01 -11.61
N LYS A 96 12.73 37.74 -10.50
CA LYS A 96 12.05 37.24 -9.28
C LYS A 96 10.60 36.85 -9.57
N GLU A 97 9.87 37.69 -10.30
CA GLU A 97 8.47 37.42 -10.62
C GLU A 97 8.30 36.22 -11.55
N MET A 98 9.15 36.08 -12.58
CA MET A 98 9.13 34.91 -13.46
C MET A 98 9.46 33.63 -12.69
N ALA A 99 10.43 33.67 -11.76
CA ALA A 99 10.73 32.54 -10.89
C ALA A 99 9.53 32.17 -10.02
N ARG A 100 8.88 33.16 -9.39
CA ARG A 100 7.67 32.98 -8.58
C ARG A 100 6.53 32.34 -9.38
N LEU A 101 6.29 32.80 -10.61
CA LEU A 101 5.27 32.24 -11.50
C LEU A 101 5.59 30.79 -11.90
N ALA A 102 6.86 30.50 -12.22
CA ALA A 102 7.30 29.15 -12.55
C ALA A 102 7.17 28.18 -11.36
N ASP A 103 7.48 28.63 -10.14
CA ASP A 103 7.31 27.82 -8.93
C ASP A 103 5.84 27.53 -8.64
N MET A 104 4.96 28.52 -8.82
CA MET A 104 3.51 28.33 -8.68
C MET A 104 2.95 27.35 -9.73
N GLU A 105 3.41 27.44 -10.97
CA GLU A 105 3.00 26.49 -12.03
C GLU A 105 3.51 25.06 -11.72
N ARG A 106 4.75 24.94 -11.23
CA ARG A 106 5.31 23.68 -10.76
C ARG A 106 4.49 23.09 -9.60
N GLN A 107 4.15 23.88 -8.58
CA GLN A 107 3.31 23.43 -7.47
C GLN A 107 1.96 22.92 -7.98
N LYS A 108 1.28 23.70 -8.83
CA LYS A 108 -0.01 23.33 -9.43
C LYS A 108 0.06 22.00 -10.19
N THR A 109 1.10 21.79 -10.99
CA THR A 109 1.28 20.52 -11.73
C THR A 109 1.54 19.35 -10.80
N THR A 110 2.34 19.53 -9.74
CA THR A 110 2.60 18.49 -8.74
C THR A 110 1.36 18.13 -7.92
N GLU A 111 0.57 19.12 -7.53
CA GLU A 111 -0.69 18.93 -6.80
C GLU A 111 -1.72 18.18 -7.66
N ALA A 112 -1.85 18.55 -8.94
CA ALA A 112 -2.73 17.86 -9.87
C ALA A 112 -2.32 16.39 -10.07
N ALA A 113 -1.02 16.11 -10.25
CA ALA A 113 -0.51 14.75 -10.38
C ALA A 113 -0.72 13.94 -9.09
N ARG A 114 -0.51 14.56 -7.92
CA ARG A 114 -0.77 13.92 -6.62
C ARG A 114 -2.24 13.59 -6.44
N ALA A 115 -3.14 14.52 -6.76
CA ALA A 115 -4.59 14.30 -6.66
C ALA A 115 -5.05 13.17 -7.58
N GLN A 116 -4.52 13.09 -8.81
CA GLN A 116 -4.80 11.98 -9.73
C GLN A 116 -4.32 10.64 -9.15
N TRP A 117 -3.10 10.60 -8.63
CA TRP A 117 -2.53 9.39 -8.02
C TRP A 117 -3.34 8.94 -6.79
N GLU A 118 -3.74 9.86 -5.91
CA GLU A 118 -4.57 9.54 -4.74
C GLU A 118 -5.95 8.99 -5.15
N MET A 119 -6.55 9.54 -6.22
CA MET A 119 -7.81 9.04 -6.78
C MET A 119 -7.66 7.63 -7.37
N GLU A 120 -6.60 7.37 -8.13
CA GLU A 120 -6.30 6.03 -8.68
C GLU A 120 -6.07 5.00 -7.57
N GLN A 121 -5.29 5.36 -6.54
CA GLN A 121 -5.03 4.49 -5.39
C GLN A 121 -6.31 4.16 -4.63
N ARG A 122 -7.19 5.15 -4.44
CA ARG A 122 -8.49 4.95 -3.81
C ARG A 122 -9.37 4.00 -4.62
N GLN A 123 -9.47 4.20 -5.94
CA GLN A 123 -10.25 3.33 -6.83
C GLN A 123 -9.70 1.90 -6.81
N ALA A 124 -8.38 1.74 -6.86
CA ALA A 124 -7.75 0.42 -6.77
C ALA A 124 -8.05 -0.26 -5.43
N ALA A 125 -7.99 0.48 -4.31
CA ALA A 125 -8.34 -0.04 -3.00
C ALA A 125 -9.81 -0.49 -2.93
N GLU A 126 -10.74 0.35 -3.39
CA GLU A 126 -12.18 0.05 -3.44
C GLU A 126 -12.47 -1.20 -4.31
N GLU A 127 -11.79 -1.35 -5.45
CA GLU A 127 -11.90 -2.55 -6.28
C GLU A 127 -11.40 -3.81 -5.57
N GLN A 128 -10.27 -3.74 -4.88
CA GLN A 128 -9.72 -4.88 -4.13
C GLN A 128 -10.64 -5.25 -2.96
N GLU A 129 -11.17 -4.27 -2.24
CA GLU A 129 -12.17 -4.46 -1.18
C GLU A 129 -13.44 -5.11 -1.72
N ALA A 130 -13.97 -4.63 -2.85
CA ALA A 130 -15.15 -5.23 -3.47
C ALA A 130 -14.90 -6.69 -3.92
N ARG A 131 -13.72 -6.99 -4.48
CA ARG A 131 -13.33 -8.36 -4.87
C ARG A 131 -13.17 -9.27 -3.66
N THR A 132 -12.50 -8.78 -2.61
CA THR A 132 -12.27 -9.53 -1.37
C THR A 132 -13.57 -9.77 -0.60
N ALA A 133 -14.46 -8.78 -0.52
CA ALA A 133 -15.80 -8.90 0.08
C ALA A 133 -16.65 -9.97 -0.65
N LYS A 134 -16.76 -9.89 -1.99
CA LYS A 134 -17.47 -10.90 -2.80
C LYS A 134 -16.91 -12.32 -2.57
N ASN A 135 -15.60 -12.45 -2.44
CA ASN A 135 -14.96 -13.74 -2.17
C ASN A 135 -15.17 -14.20 -0.72
N ALA A 136 -15.18 -13.29 0.24
CA ALA A 136 -15.50 -13.57 1.64
C ALA A 136 -16.94 -14.06 1.78
N ASP A 137 -17.91 -13.41 1.15
CA ASP A 137 -19.32 -13.82 1.14
C ASP A 137 -19.51 -15.22 0.56
N LYS A 138 -18.84 -15.51 -0.57
CA LYS A 138 -18.86 -16.85 -1.17
C LYS A 138 -18.29 -17.90 -0.21
N ARG A 139 -17.22 -17.58 0.53
CA ARG A 139 -16.65 -18.49 1.54
C ARG A 139 -17.57 -18.66 2.74
N ASN A 140 -18.20 -17.61 3.24
CA ASN A 140 -19.13 -17.66 4.36
C ASN A 140 -20.35 -18.52 4.01
N LYS A 141 -20.98 -18.28 2.86
CA LYS A 141 -22.09 -19.13 2.35
C LYS A 141 -21.72 -20.62 2.23
N LYS A 142 -20.48 -20.92 1.80
CA LYS A 142 -19.97 -22.31 1.74
C LYS A 142 -19.74 -22.90 3.13
N LYS A 143 -19.20 -22.11 4.07
CA LYS A 143 -19.00 -22.51 5.47
C LYS A 143 -20.34 -22.81 6.15
N ASP A 144 -21.35 -21.98 5.92
CA ASP A 144 -22.67 -22.16 6.53
C ASP A 144 -23.36 -23.42 6.00
N LYS A 145 -23.35 -23.64 4.68
CA LYS A 145 -23.81 -24.91 4.07
C LYS A 145 -23.07 -26.13 4.61
N LEU A 146 -21.76 -26.04 4.85
CA LEU A 146 -20.98 -27.15 5.41
C LEU A 146 -21.34 -27.38 6.89
N LYS A 147 -21.60 -26.33 7.67
CA LYS A 147 -22.07 -26.44 9.05
C LYS A 147 -23.44 -27.08 9.12
N GLU A 148 -24.38 -26.66 8.26
CA GLU A 148 -25.72 -27.26 8.15
C GLU A 148 -25.65 -28.76 7.81
N LYS A 149 -24.84 -29.14 6.81
CA LYS A 149 -24.62 -30.56 6.47
C LYS A 149 -24.03 -31.36 7.62
N ARG A 150 -23.00 -30.82 8.29
CA ARG A 150 -22.40 -31.47 9.47
C ARG A 150 -23.37 -31.59 10.64
N ALA A 151 -24.25 -30.60 10.84
CA ALA A 151 -25.29 -30.65 11.85
C ALA A 151 -26.34 -31.72 11.53
N ALA A 152 -26.77 -31.81 10.26
CA ALA A 152 -27.67 -32.86 9.79
C ALA A 152 -27.05 -34.27 9.90
N GLU A 153 -25.78 -34.45 9.52
CA GLU A 153 -25.05 -35.71 9.70
C GLU A 153 -24.92 -36.09 11.18
N LYS A 154 -24.64 -35.12 12.07
CA LYS A 154 -24.62 -35.36 13.52
C LYS A 154 -26.00 -35.75 14.06
N ALA A 155 -27.06 -35.09 13.62
CA ALA A 155 -28.44 -35.40 14.02
C ALA A 155 -28.85 -36.80 13.52
N ALA A 156 -28.55 -37.13 12.26
CA ALA A 156 -28.80 -38.46 11.70
C ALA A 156 -28.00 -39.55 12.42
N LYS A 157 -26.72 -39.30 12.75
CA LYS A 157 -25.90 -40.24 13.52
C LYS A 157 -26.38 -40.38 14.96
N ALA A 158 -26.90 -39.32 15.58
CA ALA A 158 -27.51 -39.38 16.90
C ALA A 158 -28.82 -40.19 16.88
N ALA A 159 -29.69 -39.96 15.90
CA ALA A 159 -30.93 -40.71 15.71
C ALA A 159 -30.68 -42.21 15.42
N LEU A 160 -29.68 -42.53 14.59
CA LEU A 160 -29.26 -43.92 14.36
C LEU A 160 -28.73 -44.57 15.65
N ARG A 161 -28.01 -43.81 16.49
CA ARG A 161 -27.48 -44.29 17.76
C ARG A 161 -28.60 -44.54 18.78
N GLU A 162 -29.61 -43.67 18.86
CA GLU A 162 -30.82 -43.90 19.67
C GLU A 162 -31.63 -45.10 19.18
N ALA A 163 -31.84 -45.25 17.86
CA ALA A 163 -32.54 -46.40 17.29
C ALA A 163 -31.82 -47.72 17.61
N SER A 164 -30.49 -47.76 17.49
CA SER A 164 -29.68 -48.93 17.87
C SER A 164 -29.66 -49.21 19.38
N GLY A 165 -29.81 -48.17 20.21
CA GLY A 165 -29.92 -48.31 21.66
C GLY A 165 -31.27 -48.86 22.10
N SER A 166 -32.36 -48.50 21.41
CA SER A 166 -33.70 -49.05 21.70
C SER A 166 -33.86 -50.50 21.22
N ALA A 167 -33.20 -50.89 20.11
CA ALA A 167 -33.20 -52.26 19.62
C ALA A 167 -32.44 -53.23 20.55
N ALA A 168 -31.37 -52.76 21.19
CA ALA A 168 -30.63 -53.55 22.20
C ALA A 168 -31.38 -53.65 23.55
N ALA A 169 -32.27 -52.70 23.86
CA ALA A 169 -33.13 -52.77 25.04
C ALA A 169 -34.37 -53.66 24.81
N ALA A 170 -34.93 -53.68 23.59
CA ALA A 170 -36.06 -54.55 23.23
C ALA A 170 -35.65 -56.04 23.12
N SER A 171 -34.40 -56.34 22.78
CA SER A 171 -33.88 -57.72 22.76
C SER A 171 -33.47 -58.25 24.14
N ALA A 172 -33.62 -57.48 25.21
CA ALA A 172 -33.31 -57.88 26.58
C ALA A 172 -34.58 -58.10 27.45
N GLU A 173 -35.78 -57.95 26.88
CA GLU A 173 -37.06 -58.12 27.58
C GLU A 173 -37.91 -59.29 27.02
N GLU A 174 -37.38 -60.10 26.08
CA GLU A 174 -38.06 -61.31 25.54
C GLU A 174 -37.45 -62.64 26.07
N ASP A 175 -36.48 -62.60 26.98
CA ASP A 175 -35.91 -63.76 27.69
C ASP A 175 -36.20 -63.64 29.21
N GLU A 176 -37.47 -63.76 29.61
CA GLU A 176 -37.89 -64.23 30.96
C GLU A 176 -39.08 -65.20 30.84
#